data_AF-A0A3D4P6D7-F1
#
_entry.id   AF-A0A3D4P6D7-F1
#
_cell.length_a   1.000
_cell.length_b   1.000
_cell.length_c   1.000
_cell.angle_alpha   90.00
_cell.angle_beta   90.00
_cell.angle_gamma   90.00
#
_symmetry.space_group_name_H-M   'P 1'
#
loop_
_entity.id
_entity.type
_entity.pdbx_description
1 polymer ?
#
loop_
_entity_poly.entity_id
_entity_poly.type
_entity_poly.pdbx_seq_one_letter_code
_entity_poly.pdbx_strand_id
1 'polypeptide(L)' 'KTLRAWRKAFFDKIDQVRHHGFDDRFIRMWNYYLCYCEGAFLEHATSVGQFVWIKAEY' A
#
# COMPACT_ATOMS: atom_id res chain seq x y z
N LYS A 1 -7.88 -2.69 4.52
CA LYS A 1 -7.61 -1.99 5.80
C LYS A 1 -6.25 -1.26 5.80
N THR A 2 -5.12 -1.96 5.60
CA THR A 2 -3.77 -1.38 5.63
C THR A 2 -3.55 -0.29 4.57
N LEU A 3 -3.80 -0.58 3.30
CA LEU A 3 -3.59 0.37 2.20
C LEU A 3 -4.45 1.63 2.34
N ARG A 4 -5.69 1.50 2.82
CA ARG A 4 -6.55 2.63 3.17
C ARG A 4 -5.92 3.55 4.21
N ALA A 5 -5.37 2.96 5.27
CA ALA A 5 -4.73 3.70 6.36
C ALA A 5 -3.47 4.41 5.87
N TRP A 6 -2.67 3.76 5.01
CA TRP A 6 -1.51 4.39 4.40
C TRP A 6 -1.89 5.54 3.46
N ARG A 7 -2.93 5.38 2.64
CA ARG A 7 -3.44 6.45 1.79
C ARG A 7 -3.88 7.65 2.60
N LYS A 8 -4.62 7.43 3.69
CA LYS A 8 -4.99 8.50 4.61
C LYS A 8 -3.77 9.20 5.19
N ALA A 9 -2.82 8.44 5.75
CA ALA A 9 -1.61 9.00 6.36
C ALA A 9 -0.73 9.77 5.35
N PHE A 10 -0.69 9.34 4.09
CA PHE A 10 0.01 10.01 3.01
C PHE A 10 -0.58 11.40 2.73
N PHE A 11 -1.91 11.50 2.60
CA PHE A 11 -2.57 12.79 2.37
C PHE A 11 -2.60 13.69 3.61
N ASP A 12 -2.68 13.11 4.82
CA ASP A 12 -2.56 13.88 6.07
C ASP A 12 -1.17 14.53 6.21
N LYS A 13 -0.15 14.04 5.48
CA LYS A 13 1.22 14.58 5.44
C LYS A 13 1.61 15.15 4.08
N ILE A 14 0.64 15.54 3.25
CA ILE A 14 0.92 15.92 1.86
C ILE A 14 1.88 17.10 1.73
N ASP A 15 1.85 18.03 2.68
CA ASP A 15 2.75 19.18 2.68
C ASP A 15 4.21 18.78 2.95
N GLN A 16 4.43 17.77 3.80
CA GLN A 16 5.76 17.20 4.01
C GLN A 16 6.24 16.47 2.75
N VAL A 17 5.34 15.72 2.10
CA VAL A 17 5.65 15.05 0.83
C VAL A 17 6.10 16.07 -0.23
N ARG A 18 5.38 17.18 -0.37
CA ARG A 18 5.77 18.28 -1.26
C ARG A 18 7.09 18.93 -0.85
N HIS A 19 7.29 19.15 0.46
CA HIS A 19 8.52 19.73 0.98
C HIS A 19 9.77 18.88 0.68
N HIS A 20 9.61 17.55 0.63
CA HIS A 20 10.67 16.64 0.21
C HIS A 20 10.96 16.64 -1.31
N GLY A 21 10.29 17.50 -2.09
CA GLY A 21 10.53 17.66 -3.53
C GLY A 21 9.73 16.71 -4.42
N PHE A 22 8.75 15.98 -3.86
CA PHE A 22 7.86 15.15 -4.67
C PHE A 22 6.79 16.00 -5.36
N ASP A 23 6.72 15.88 -6.68
CA ASP A 23 5.80 16.64 -7.51
C ASP A 23 4.36 16.07 -7.50
N ASP A 24 3.44 16.82 -8.09
CA ASP A 24 2.04 16.38 -8.17
C ASP A 24 1.88 15.09 -9.01
N ARG A 25 2.80 14.81 -9.95
CA ARG A 25 2.78 13.56 -10.72
C ARG A 25 3.03 12.38 -9.80
N PHE A 26 4.04 12.45 -8.95
CA PHE A 26 4.33 11.45 -7.94
C PHE A 26 3.15 11.27 -6.98
N ILE A 27 2.58 12.37 -6.48
CA ILE A 27 1.44 12.33 -5.56
C ILE A 27 0.23 11.61 -6.19
N ARG A 28 -0.12 11.94 -7.44
CA ARG A 28 -1.22 11.27 -8.17
C ARG A 28 -0.94 9.80 -8.40
N MET A 29 0.29 9.46 -8.78
CA MET A 29 0.72 8.08 -8.97
C MET A 29 0.59 7.28 -7.67
N TRP A 30 1.01 7.85 -6.54
CA TRP A 30 0.95 7.17 -5.25
C TRP A 30 -0.48 6.98 -4.75
N ASN A 31 -1.34 7.99 -4.98
CA ASN A 31 -2.77 7.85 -4.73
C ASN A 31 -3.37 6.71 -5.57
N TYR A 32 -3.06 6.67 -6.87
CA TYR A 32 -3.52 5.61 -7.75
C TYR A 32 -3.06 4.23 -7.27
N TYR A 33 -1.76 4.08 -6.98
CA TYR A 33 -1.17 2.85 -6.48
C TYR A 33 -1.88 2.33 -5.22
N LEU A 34 -2.04 3.18 -4.20
CA LEU A 34 -2.67 2.79 -2.94
C LEU A 34 -4.15 2.43 -3.11
N CYS A 35 -4.89 3.16 -3.95
CA CYS A 35 -6.29 2.84 -4.26
C CYS A 35 -6.42 1.53 -5.03
N TYR A 36 -5.62 1.36 -6.08
CA TYR A 36 -5.69 0.19 -6.96
C TYR A 36 -5.34 -1.08 -6.20
N CYS A 37 -4.28 -1.07 -5.40
CA CYS A 37 -3.93 -2.21 -4.57
C CYS A 37 -5.01 -2.47 -3.50
N GLU A 38 -5.62 -1.42 -2.91
CA GLU A 38 -6.73 -1.60 -1.96
C GLU A 38 -7.87 -2.37 -2.62
N GLY A 39 -8.26 -1.97 -3.84
CA GLY A 39 -9.27 -2.68 -4.64
C GLY A 39 -8.88 -4.12 -4.93
N ALA A 40 -7.64 -4.39 -5.34
CA ALA A 40 -7.18 -5.75 -5.63
C ALA A 40 -7.30 -6.71 -4.42
N PHE A 41 -7.06 -6.22 -3.20
CA PHE A 41 -7.28 -7.01 -1.98
C PHE A 41 -8.76 -7.15 -1.61
N LEU A 42 -9.58 -6.11 -1.82
CA LEU A 42 -11.03 -6.14 -1.54
C LEU A 42 -11.78 -7.09 -2.46
N GLU A 43 -11.39 -7.13 -3.74
CA GLU A 43 -11.99 -7.98 -4.77
C GLU A 43 -11.41 -9.41 -4.78
N HIS A 44 -10.57 -9.76 -3.79
CA HIS A 44 -9.87 -11.05 -3.73
C HIS A 44 -9.04 -11.40 -4.98
N ALA A 45 -8.69 -10.40 -5.80
CA ALA A 45 -7.81 -10.57 -6.95
C ALA A 45 -6.35 -10.85 -6.53
N THR A 46 -6.00 -10.50 -5.29
CA THR A 46 -4.71 -10.85 -4.66
C THR A 46 -4.90 -11.17 -3.18
N SER A 47 -3.94 -11.88 -2.58
CA SER A 47 -3.95 -12.24 -1.16
C SER A 47 -2.53 -12.28 -0.57
N VAL A 48 -2.44 -12.26 0.76
CA VAL A 48 -1.18 -12.42 1.50
C VAL A 48 -1.25 -13.70 2.34
N GLY A 49 -0.29 -14.60 2.13
CA GLY A 49 -0.18 -15.87 2.86
C GLY A 49 0.98 -15.84 3.85
N GLN A 50 0.75 -16.38 5.04
CA GLN A 50 1.78 -16.60 6.05
C GLN A 50 1.97 -18.10 6.24
N PHE A 51 3.18 -18.57 5.96
CA PHE A 51 3.51 -20.00 5.99
C PHE A 51 4.61 -20.26 7.01
N VAL A 52 4.45 -21.33 7.78
CA VAL A 52 5.48 -21.88 8.66
C VAL A 52 5.75 -23.30 8.18
N TRP A 53 7.01 -23.57 7.88
CA TRP A 53 7.46 -24.87 7.40
C TRP A 53 8.32 -25.52 8.46
N ILE A 54 8.16 -26.84 8.62
CA ILE A 54 9.01 -27.66 9.49
C ILE A 54 9.54 -28.81 8.64
N LYS A 55 10.83 -29.11 8.79
CA LYS A 55 11.44 -30.26 8.13
C LYS A 55 10.90 -31.55 8.76
N ALA A 56 10.44 -32.48 7.93
CA ALA A 56 10.05 -33.80 8.40
C ALA A 56 11.27 -34.52 9.00
N GLU A 57 11.13 -34.98 10.25
CA GLU A 57 12.09 -35.91 10.84
C GLU A 57 11.79 -37.32 10.32
N TYR A 58 12.81 -38.00 9.83
CA TYR A 58 12.79 -39.38 9.37
C TYR A 58 13.79 -40.18 10.20
#